data_AF-A0A947Y5Q2-F1
#
_entry.id   AF-A0A947Y5Q2-F1
#
_cell.length_a   1.000
_cell.length_b   1.000
_cell.length_c   1.000
_cell.angle_alpha   90.00
_cell.angle_beta   90.00
_cell.angle_gamma   90.00
#
_symmetry.space_group_name_H-M   'P 1'
#
loop_
_entity.id
_entity.type
_entity.pdbx_description
1 polymer ?
#
loop_
_entity_poly.entity_id
_entity_poly.type
_entity_poly.pdbx_seq_one_letter_code
_entity_poly.pdbx_strand_id
1 'polypeptide(L)'
;MLINPKSDGHVHTRLCHHATGEMEEYVVAAIDKGLEELIFLEHLECGIRYPEATWLSEEDFAAYHCEGQRLQQAYRDRLRIGIGVEVGYNPRQVPEILAFLQRYTWDRVGISFHYYEINGHHYNVVSRRKINLEPLGRQGVERVVTDYFATLLEAVELLPGTVLCHLDAVLRHHPEVHFTAAHRRQITEIFQGMLSKGMALEVNTSGFSHRGEQYPAQAILEEAMALAVPLVAGSDAHRPGEVGRFFERLG
;
A
#
# COMPACT_ATOMS: atom_id res chain seq x y z
N MET A 1 11.12 -19.81 5.01
CA MET A 1 10.38 -18.62 5.45
C MET A 1 9.38 -18.27 4.36
N LEU A 2 8.10 -18.09 4.69
CA LEU A 2 7.05 -17.76 3.69
C LEU A 2 7.20 -16.35 3.11
N ILE A 3 7.92 -15.48 3.82
CA ILE A 3 8.17 -14.08 3.46
C ILE A 3 9.69 -13.88 3.39
N ASN A 4 10.20 -13.16 2.39
CA ASN A 4 11.62 -12.81 2.29
C ASN A 4 11.91 -11.53 3.08
N PRO A 5 12.61 -11.58 4.24
CA PRO A 5 12.92 -10.39 5.02
C PRO A 5 14.10 -9.59 4.45
N LYS A 6 14.66 -10.01 3.30
CA LYS A 6 15.72 -9.29 2.57
C LYS A 6 15.18 -8.39 1.45
N SER A 7 13.87 -8.31 1.29
CA SER A 7 13.21 -7.45 0.31
C SER A 7 12.23 -6.53 1.02
N ASP A 8 12.43 -5.22 0.91
CA ASP A 8 11.45 -4.23 1.33
C ASP A 8 10.68 -3.71 0.12
N GLY A 9 9.43 -4.14 0.03
CA GLY A 9 8.61 -3.98 -1.15
C GLY A 9 7.71 -2.75 -1.19
N HIS A 10 7.79 -1.88 -0.18
CA HIS A 10 6.92 -0.71 -0.04
C HIS A 10 7.61 0.38 0.79
N VAL A 11 8.14 1.39 0.11
CA VAL A 11 8.69 2.61 0.74
C VAL A 11 8.28 3.85 -0.06
N HIS A 12 8.14 4.98 0.64
CA HIS A 12 7.80 6.29 0.06
C HIS A 12 8.89 7.31 0.38
N THR A 13 9.05 8.32 -0.45
CA THR A 13 10.03 9.40 -0.26
C THR A 13 9.35 10.75 -0.11
N ARG A 14 10.12 11.83 0.11
CA ARG A 14 9.58 13.19 0.22
C ARG A 14 8.64 13.61 -0.92
N LEU A 15 8.68 12.93 -2.06
CA LEU A 15 7.82 13.17 -3.22
C LEU A 15 6.33 13.02 -2.89
N CYS A 16 5.95 12.20 -1.91
CA CYS A 16 4.55 12.09 -1.48
C CYS A 16 4.05 13.21 -0.56
N HIS A 17 4.87 14.24 -0.29
CA HIS A 17 4.53 15.39 0.58
C HIS A 17 4.26 15.08 2.06
N HIS A 18 4.40 13.83 2.50
CA HIS A 18 4.24 13.43 3.92
C HIS A 18 5.29 12.44 4.43
N ALA A 19 6.23 12.04 3.58
CA ALA A 19 7.50 11.41 3.95
C ALA A 19 8.66 12.43 3.92
N THR A 20 9.85 11.99 4.32
CA THR A 20 11.08 12.80 4.30
C THR A 20 12.24 12.01 3.72
N GLY A 21 13.21 12.70 3.13
CA GLY A 21 14.43 12.09 2.60
C GLY A 21 14.37 11.84 1.09
N GLU A 22 15.54 11.85 0.48
CA GLU A 22 15.79 11.57 -0.93
C GLU A 22 15.80 10.06 -1.20
N MET A 23 15.44 9.64 -2.42
CA MET A 23 15.45 8.22 -2.82
C MET A 23 16.79 7.53 -2.53
N GLU A 24 17.92 8.20 -2.79
CA GLU A 24 19.25 7.63 -2.54
C GLU A 24 19.49 7.34 -1.04
N GLU A 25 18.93 8.13 -0.13
CA GLU A 25 19.05 7.89 1.31
C GLU A 25 18.35 6.58 1.72
N TYR A 26 17.23 6.23 1.07
CA TYR A 26 16.55 4.95 1.28
C TYR A 26 17.37 3.78 0.74
N VAL A 27 18.00 3.94 -0.43
CA VAL A 27 18.90 2.94 -1.03
C VAL A 27 20.07 2.65 -0.10
N VAL A 28 20.73 3.69 0.41
CA VAL A 28 21.84 3.54 1.37
C VAL A 28 21.36 2.84 2.64
N ALA A 29 20.22 3.26 3.21
CA ALA A 29 19.65 2.63 4.39
C ALA A 29 19.30 1.14 4.18
N ALA A 30 18.80 0.77 3.00
CA ALA A 30 18.52 -0.62 2.64
C ALA A 30 19.81 -1.47 2.61
N ILE A 31 20.86 -0.95 1.99
CA ILE A 31 22.17 -1.63 1.91
C ILE A 31 22.78 -1.79 3.31
N ASP A 32 22.74 -0.74 4.14
CA ASP A 32 23.28 -0.77 5.50
C ASP A 32 22.55 -1.78 6.41
N LYS A 33 21.26 -2.02 6.13
CA LYS A 33 20.45 -3.07 6.80
C LYS A 33 20.63 -4.45 6.17
N GLY A 34 21.45 -4.57 5.14
CA GLY A 34 21.73 -5.81 4.44
C GLY A 34 20.51 -6.38 3.72
N LEU A 35 19.64 -5.51 3.19
CA LEU A 35 18.60 -5.89 2.22
C LEU A 35 19.23 -6.16 0.86
N GLU A 36 18.60 -7.03 0.09
CA GLU A 36 18.99 -7.39 -1.28
C GLU A 36 18.08 -6.74 -2.32
N GLU A 37 16.88 -6.34 -1.90
CA GLU A 37 15.91 -5.62 -2.73
C GLU A 37 15.22 -4.48 -1.96
N LEU A 38 15.00 -3.38 -2.66
CA LEU A 38 14.16 -2.26 -2.24
C LEU A 38 13.25 -1.85 -3.39
N ILE A 39 11.95 -1.69 -3.15
CA ILE A 39 10.99 -1.22 -4.14
C ILE A 39 10.34 0.06 -3.64
N PHE A 40 10.57 1.15 -4.36
CA PHE A 40 9.82 2.39 -4.15
C PHE A 40 8.39 2.20 -4.65
N LEU A 41 7.42 2.69 -3.89
CA LEU A 41 6.00 2.49 -4.16
C LEU A 41 5.24 3.81 -3.96
N GLU A 42 5.63 4.85 -4.69
CA GLU A 42 5.07 6.20 -4.53
C GLU A 42 3.56 6.26 -4.83
N HIS A 43 2.83 7.15 -4.14
CA HIS A 43 1.38 7.18 -4.25
C HIS A 43 0.89 7.81 -5.56
N LEU A 44 -0.06 7.11 -6.19
CA LEU A 44 -0.92 7.60 -7.27
C LEU A 44 -2.37 7.64 -6.75
N GLU A 45 -2.97 8.83 -6.77
CA GLU A 45 -4.36 9.05 -6.37
C GLU A 45 -5.05 9.92 -7.44
N CYS A 46 -6.06 9.37 -8.12
CA CYS A 46 -6.79 10.08 -9.18
C CYS A 46 -8.12 10.63 -8.65
N GLY A 47 -8.44 11.88 -9.01
CA GLY A 47 -9.74 12.51 -8.74
C GLY A 47 -10.11 12.68 -7.26
N ILE A 48 -9.12 12.61 -6.35
CA ILE A 48 -9.32 12.79 -4.92
C ILE A 48 -9.58 14.26 -4.60
N ARG A 49 -10.66 14.52 -3.88
CA ARG A 49 -11.04 15.84 -3.36
C ARG A 49 -10.77 15.90 -1.87
N TYR A 50 -9.53 16.22 -1.53
CA TYR A 50 -9.03 16.28 -0.16
C TYR A 50 -8.17 17.55 0.01
N PRO A 51 -8.09 18.17 1.21
CA PRO A 51 -7.49 19.49 1.38
C PRO A 51 -5.98 19.57 1.07
N GLU A 52 -5.27 18.46 1.19
CA GLU A 52 -3.84 18.39 0.90
C GLU A 52 -3.54 17.19 -0.02
N ALA A 53 -2.63 17.37 -0.98
CA ALA A 53 -2.14 16.26 -1.78
C ALA A 53 -1.09 15.49 -0.98
N THR A 54 -1.27 14.17 -0.86
CA THR A 54 -0.34 13.23 -0.22
C THR A 54 0.21 12.23 -1.23
N TRP A 55 0.21 12.61 -2.51
CA TRP A 55 0.55 11.79 -3.67
C TRP A 55 1.28 12.65 -4.69
N LEU A 56 1.91 12.00 -5.65
CA LEU A 56 2.78 12.68 -6.62
C LEU A 56 1.95 13.41 -7.68
N SER A 57 2.46 14.56 -8.12
CA SER A 57 2.03 15.17 -9.38
C SER A 57 2.61 14.43 -10.59
N GLU A 58 2.12 14.74 -11.79
CA GLU A 58 2.67 14.18 -13.03
C GLU A 58 4.16 14.55 -13.23
N GLU A 59 4.55 15.77 -12.85
CA GLU A 59 5.94 16.22 -12.89
C GLU A 59 6.82 15.45 -11.89
N ASP A 60 6.30 15.21 -10.68
CA ASP A 60 7.00 14.42 -9.67
C ASP A 60 7.21 12.98 -10.11
N PHE A 61 6.23 12.36 -10.79
CA PHE A 61 6.39 11.02 -11.37
C PHE A 61 7.47 10.96 -12.43
N ALA A 62 7.61 11.98 -13.28
CA ALA A 62 8.71 12.05 -14.24
C ALA A 62 10.08 12.12 -13.54
N ALA A 63 10.19 12.92 -12.48
CA ALA A 63 11.41 13.01 -11.67
C ALA A 63 11.71 11.70 -10.94
N TYR A 64 10.68 11.08 -10.33
CA TYR A 64 10.74 9.79 -9.65
C TYR A 64 11.29 8.68 -10.55
N HIS A 65 10.77 8.55 -11.78
CA HIS A 65 11.26 7.55 -12.72
C HIS A 65 12.71 7.80 -13.15
N CYS A 66 13.05 9.05 -13.46
CA CYS A 66 14.41 9.41 -13.86
C CYS A 66 15.42 9.06 -12.75
N GLU A 67 15.10 9.42 -11.52
CA GLU A 67 15.96 9.15 -10.37
C GLU A 67 16.03 7.66 -10.04
N GLY A 68 14.91 6.95 -10.07
CA GLY A 68 14.88 5.50 -9.90
C GLY A 68 15.78 4.77 -10.90
N GLN A 69 15.74 5.15 -12.19
CA GLN A 69 16.58 4.57 -13.23
C GLN A 69 18.07 4.88 -13.02
N ARG A 70 18.40 6.10 -12.59
CA ARG A 70 19.77 6.47 -12.22
C ARG A 70 20.28 5.60 -11.07
N LEU A 71 19.47 5.41 -10.03
CA LEU A 71 19.83 4.60 -8.86
C LEU A 71 19.95 3.12 -9.19
N GLN A 72 19.05 2.57 -10.01
CA GLN A 72 19.16 1.21 -10.54
C GLN A 72 20.52 0.99 -11.22
N GLN A 73 21.01 1.95 -12.01
CA GLN A 73 22.32 1.85 -12.66
C GLN A 73 23.48 2.00 -11.67
N ALA A 74 23.41 2.97 -10.76
CA ALA A 74 24.49 3.28 -9.82
C ALA A 74 24.70 2.18 -8.76
N TYR A 75 23.64 1.46 -8.38
CA TYR A 75 23.66 0.47 -7.30
C TYR A 75 23.42 -0.97 -7.75
N ARG A 76 23.40 -1.25 -9.06
CA ARG A 76 23.08 -2.58 -9.66
C ARG A 76 23.81 -3.77 -9.05
N ASP A 77 25.05 -3.60 -8.60
CA ASP A 77 25.89 -4.67 -8.05
C ASP A 77 25.76 -4.79 -6.52
N ARG A 78 24.96 -3.93 -5.88
CA ARG A 78 24.81 -3.81 -4.42
C ARG A 78 23.39 -4.03 -3.93
N LEU A 79 22.38 -3.59 -4.68
CA LEU A 79 20.98 -3.66 -4.31
C LEU A 79 20.10 -3.74 -5.55
N ARG A 80 19.14 -4.67 -5.58
CA ARG A 80 18.08 -4.65 -6.60
C ARG A 80 17.08 -3.54 -6.25
N ILE A 81 16.92 -2.57 -7.13
CA ILE A 81 16.01 -1.45 -6.92
C ILE A 81 14.83 -1.59 -7.88
N GLY A 82 13.61 -1.60 -7.35
CA GLY A 82 12.38 -1.56 -8.13
C GLY A 82 11.73 -0.18 -8.12
N ILE A 83 11.12 0.19 -9.24
CA ILE A 83 10.30 1.39 -9.40
C ILE A 83 8.86 0.94 -9.55
N GLY A 84 8.09 1.09 -8.47
CA GLY A 84 6.68 0.77 -8.43
C GLY A 84 5.79 1.98 -8.16
N VAL A 85 4.49 1.72 -8.07
CA VAL A 85 3.47 2.72 -7.73
C VAL A 85 2.46 2.10 -6.78
N GLU A 86 2.06 2.85 -5.75
CA GLU A 86 0.93 2.50 -4.89
C GLU A 86 -0.31 3.24 -5.41
N VAL A 87 -1.23 2.49 -6.00
CA VAL A 87 -2.46 3.02 -6.58
C VAL A 87 -3.53 3.04 -5.50
N GLY A 88 -3.85 4.24 -5.02
CA GLY A 88 -5.07 4.47 -4.27
C GLY A 88 -6.28 4.39 -5.19
N TYR A 89 -7.09 3.35 -5.00
CA TYR A 89 -8.20 3.09 -5.89
C TYR A 89 -9.35 4.07 -5.67
N ASN A 90 -9.67 4.84 -6.70
CA ASN A 90 -10.90 5.61 -6.78
C ASN A 90 -11.83 4.98 -7.85
N PRO A 91 -12.97 4.36 -7.46
CA PRO A 91 -13.91 3.74 -8.40
C PRO A 91 -14.42 4.68 -9.49
N ARG A 92 -14.37 6.01 -9.27
CA ARG A 92 -14.81 6.99 -10.27
C ARG A 92 -13.74 7.31 -11.32
N GLN A 93 -12.51 6.84 -11.14
CA GLN A 93 -11.35 7.22 -11.96
C GLN A 93 -10.65 6.03 -12.62
N VAL A 94 -11.33 4.88 -12.75
CA VAL A 94 -10.75 3.67 -13.37
C VAL A 94 -10.08 3.95 -14.74
N PRO A 95 -10.69 4.70 -15.68
CA PRO A 95 -10.05 4.99 -16.96
C PRO A 95 -8.77 5.83 -16.82
N GLU A 96 -8.74 6.78 -15.89
CA GLU A 96 -7.57 7.64 -15.65
C GLU A 96 -6.44 6.84 -15.01
N ILE A 97 -6.76 6.01 -14.01
CA ILE A 97 -5.81 5.10 -13.35
C ILE A 97 -5.19 4.15 -14.38
N LEU A 98 -6.00 3.47 -15.20
CA LEU A 98 -5.51 2.54 -16.22
C LEU A 98 -4.65 3.26 -17.28
N ALA A 99 -5.05 4.45 -17.71
CA ALA A 99 -4.27 5.25 -18.65
C ALA A 99 -2.92 5.67 -18.05
N PHE A 100 -2.87 6.01 -16.76
CA PHE A 100 -1.62 6.34 -16.08
C PHE A 100 -0.69 5.13 -15.97
N LEU A 101 -1.22 3.97 -15.59
CA LEU A 101 -0.43 2.74 -15.43
C LEU A 101 0.24 2.29 -16.73
N GLN A 102 -0.28 2.69 -17.90
CA GLN A 102 0.32 2.40 -19.21
C GLN A 102 1.48 3.33 -19.60
N ARG A 103 1.71 4.44 -18.88
CA ARG A 103 2.74 5.43 -19.23
C ARG A 103 4.15 4.96 -18.91
N TYR A 104 4.29 4.07 -17.94
CA TYR A 104 5.57 3.57 -17.47
C TYR A 104 5.55 2.05 -17.37
N THR A 105 6.74 1.44 -17.37
CA THR A 105 6.89 0.05 -16.94
C THR A 105 7.13 0.05 -15.44
N TRP A 106 6.32 -0.70 -14.72
CA TRP A 106 6.37 -0.80 -13.26
C TRP A 106 6.95 -2.14 -12.84
N ASP A 107 7.92 -2.12 -11.91
CA ASP A 107 8.40 -3.33 -11.25
C ASP A 107 7.35 -3.88 -10.26
N ARG A 108 6.45 -3.00 -9.78
CA ARG A 108 5.36 -3.32 -8.86
C ARG A 108 4.21 -2.33 -9.01
N VAL A 109 2.99 -2.86 -9.05
CA VAL A 109 1.74 -2.08 -8.95
C VAL A 109 1.04 -2.52 -7.66
N GLY A 110 1.14 -1.70 -6.63
CA GLY A 110 0.43 -1.88 -5.38
C GLY A 110 -0.98 -1.34 -5.48
N ILE A 111 -1.96 -2.10 -5.00
CA ILE A 111 -3.36 -1.67 -4.91
C ILE A 111 -3.66 -1.34 -3.46
N SER A 112 -4.20 -0.15 -3.21
CA SER A 112 -4.65 0.28 -1.89
C SER A 112 -5.97 1.06 -1.99
N PHE A 113 -6.57 1.37 -0.83
CA PHE A 113 -7.75 2.22 -0.77
C PHE A 113 -7.66 3.18 0.41
N HIS A 114 -7.27 4.43 0.14
CA HIS A 114 -7.04 5.42 1.20
C HIS A 114 -8.22 6.35 1.43
N TYR A 115 -9.00 6.64 0.38
CA TYR A 115 -9.93 7.76 0.36
C TYR A 115 -11.36 7.32 0.12
N TYR A 116 -12.17 7.35 1.17
CA TYR A 116 -13.58 7.03 1.11
C TYR A 116 -14.42 8.27 0.76
N GLU A 117 -15.31 8.15 -0.23
CA GLU A 117 -16.15 9.28 -0.67
C GLU A 117 -17.47 9.37 0.11
N ILE A 118 -17.78 10.55 0.65
CA ILE A 118 -19.11 10.90 1.17
C ILE A 118 -19.55 12.21 0.53
N ASN A 119 -20.67 12.17 -0.21
CA ASN A 119 -21.30 13.33 -0.84
C ASN A 119 -20.32 14.15 -1.72
N GLY A 120 -19.49 13.49 -2.52
CA GLY A 120 -18.53 14.16 -3.42
C GLY A 120 -17.28 14.73 -2.75
N HIS A 121 -17.07 14.45 -1.46
CA HIS A 121 -15.84 14.76 -0.72
C HIS A 121 -15.13 13.46 -0.31
N HIS A 122 -13.80 13.46 -0.32
CA HIS A 122 -13.01 12.29 0.05
C HIS A 122 -12.45 12.44 1.46
N TYR A 123 -12.42 11.33 2.20
CA TYR A 123 -11.94 11.25 3.58
C TYR A 123 -10.92 10.14 3.70
N ASN A 124 -9.76 10.46 4.28
CA ASN A 124 -8.67 9.51 4.41
C ASN A 124 -8.95 8.52 5.57
N VAL A 125 -9.19 7.25 5.26
CA VAL A 125 -9.56 6.21 6.24
C VAL A 125 -8.41 5.80 7.15
N VAL A 126 -7.16 6.08 6.77
CA VAL A 126 -5.96 5.78 7.56
C VAL A 126 -5.43 7.01 8.33
N SER A 127 -6.16 8.12 8.34
CA SER A 127 -5.76 9.37 8.99
C SER A 127 -6.53 9.65 10.29
N ARG A 128 -5.79 9.96 11.36
CA ARG A 128 -6.36 10.31 12.68
C ARG A 128 -6.95 11.73 12.78
N ARG A 129 -6.95 12.49 11.68
CA ARG A 129 -7.42 13.89 11.70
C ARG A 129 -8.94 13.90 11.89
N LYS A 130 -9.45 14.81 12.73
CA LYS A 130 -10.89 14.95 13.00
C LYS A 130 -11.73 15.18 11.73
N ILE A 131 -11.16 15.89 10.74
CA ILE A 131 -11.81 16.11 9.44
C ILE A 131 -12.15 14.81 8.70
N ASN A 132 -11.43 13.71 9.00
CA ASN A 132 -11.69 12.37 8.47
C ASN A 132 -12.55 11.55 9.42
N LEU A 133 -12.18 11.50 10.71
CA LEU A 133 -12.84 10.61 11.68
C LEU A 133 -14.32 10.97 11.93
N GLU A 134 -14.67 12.25 12.01
CA GLU A 134 -16.05 12.65 12.31
C GLU A 134 -17.03 12.28 11.19
N PRO A 135 -16.75 12.58 9.90
CA PRO A 135 -17.63 12.17 8.80
C PRO A 135 -17.71 10.65 8.62
N LEU A 136 -16.58 9.94 8.71
CA LEU A 136 -16.54 8.47 8.63
C LEU A 136 -17.34 7.82 9.76
N GLY A 137 -17.22 8.35 10.99
CA GLY A 137 -18.01 7.88 12.13
C GLY A 137 -19.51 8.09 11.95
N ARG A 138 -19.93 9.24 11.39
CA ARG A 138 -21.35 9.53 11.07
C ARG A 138 -21.88 8.63 9.96
N GLN A 139 -21.04 8.22 9.02
CA GLN A 139 -21.40 7.27 7.96
C GLN A 139 -21.68 5.86 8.51
N GLY A 140 -21.13 5.55 9.69
CA GLY A 140 -21.20 4.24 10.32
C GLY A 140 -19.97 3.41 9.98
N VAL A 141 -19.12 3.14 10.98
CA VAL A 141 -17.83 2.48 10.79
C VAL A 141 -17.98 1.10 10.14
N GLU A 142 -18.96 0.30 10.56
CA GLU A 142 -19.21 -1.02 9.96
C GLU A 142 -19.51 -0.92 8.47
N ARG A 143 -20.33 0.06 8.06
CA ARG A 143 -20.64 0.33 6.65
C ARG A 143 -19.40 0.74 5.87
N VAL A 144 -18.57 1.62 6.44
CA VAL A 144 -17.29 2.03 5.83
C VAL A 144 -16.38 0.82 5.62
N VAL A 145 -16.31 -0.11 6.58
CA VAL A 145 -15.52 -1.35 6.45
C VAL A 145 -16.09 -2.30 5.40
N THR A 146 -17.42 -2.48 5.34
CA THR A 146 -18.08 -3.28 4.29
C THR A 146 -17.77 -2.72 2.90
N ASP A 147 -17.95 -1.41 2.72
CA ASP A 147 -17.70 -0.72 1.45
C ASP A 147 -16.21 -0.78 1.08
N TYR A 148 -15.32 -0.62 2.06
CA TYR A 148 -13.87 -0.72 1.88
C TYR A 148 -13.45 -2.06 1.26
N PHE A 149 -13.94 -3.19 1.79
CA PHE A 149 -13.60 -4.49 1.21
C PHE A 149 -14.27 -4.72 -0.16
N ALA A 150 -15.49 -4.23 -0.38
CA ALA A 150 -16.12 -4.30 -1.69
C ALA A 150 -15.31 -3.51 -2.73
N THR A 151 -14.82 -2.32 -2.36
CA THR A 151 -13.99 -1.46 -3.20
C THR A 151 -12.62 -2.07 -3.48
N LEU A 152 -11.98 -2.73 -2.50
CA LEU A 152 -10.73 -3.46 -2.74
C LEU A 152 -10.94 -4.66 -3.69
N LEU A 153 -12.04 -5.40 -3.55
CA LEU A 153 -12.36 -6.51 -4.46
C LEU A 153 -12.50 -6.01 -5.90
N GLU A 154 -13.25 -4.93 -6.10
CA GLU A 154 -13.40 -4.27 -7.40
C GLU A 154 -12.03 -3.83 -7.98
N ALA A 155 -11.18 -3.22 -7.15
CA ALA A 155 -9.84 -2.80 -7.55
C ALA A 155 -8.98 -3.99 -8.01
N VAL A 156 -8.99 -5.08 -7.24
CA VAL A 156 -8.29 -6.33 -7.55
C VAL A 156 -8.77 -6.89 -8.88
N GLU A 157 -10.07 -6.84 -9.18
CA GLU A 157 -10.63 -7.34 -10.45
C GLU A 157 -10.23 -6.46 -11.64
N LEU A 158 -10.30 -5.14 -11.50
CA LEU A 158 -10.16 -4.19 -12.62
C LEU A 158 -8.72 -3.76 -12.93
N LEU A 159 -7.85 -3.64 -11.92
CA LEU A 159 -6.52 -3.07 -12.10
C LEU A 159 -5.45 -4.13 -12.37
N PRO A 160 -4.39 -3.84 -13.14
CA PRO A 160 -3.26 -4.74 -13.36
C PRO A 160 -2.30 -4.74 -12.14
N GLY A 161 -2.83 -4.98 -10.94
CA GLY A 161 -2.06 -5.02 -9.71
C GLY A 161 -1.14 -6.24 -9.61
N THR A 162 -0.03 -6.09 -8.90
CA THR A 162 0.90 -7.18 -8.55
C THR A 162 0.87 -7.50 -7.06
N VAL A 163 0.50 -6.51 -6.23
CA VAL A 163 0.36 -6.67 -4.77
C VAL A 163 -0.88 -5.93 -4.26
N LEU A 164 -1.57 -6.49 -3.27
CA LEU A 164 -2.57 -5.77 -2.48
C LEU A 164 -1.91 -5.27 -1.19
N CYS A 165 -1.89 -3.96 -1.00
CA CYS A 165 -1.25 -3.29 0.13
C CYS A 165 -2.15 -3.30 1.36
N HIS A 166 -1.53 -3.45 2.54
CA HIS A 166 -2.09 -3.27 3.89
C HIS A 166 -3.61 -3.52 4.03
N LEU A 167 -4.05 -4.73 3.66
CA LEU A 167 -5.46 -5.08 3.38
C LEU A 167 -6.48 -4.57 4.40
N ASP A 168 -6.21 -4.57 5.71
CA ASP A 168 -7.15 -4.12 6.75
C ASP A 168 -6.77 -2.77 7.38
N ALA A 169 -6.03 -1.91 6.65
CA ALA A 169 -5.62 -0.58 7.12
C ALA A 169 -6.79 0.32 7.53
N VAL A 170 -8.01 0.08 7.01
CA VAL A 170 -9.25 0.74 7.45
C VAL A 170 -9.49 0.62 8.97
N LEU A 171 -8.95 -0.42 9.61
CA LEU A 171 -9.06 -0.62 11.06
C LEU A 171 -8.05 0.18 11.88
N ARG A 172 -7.13 0.93 11.24
CA ARG A 172 -6.06 1.68 11.93
C ARG A 172 -6.57 2.56 13.06
N HIS A 173 -7.71 3.22 12.88
CA HIS A 173 -8.34 4.08 13.89
C HIS A 173 -9.65 3.51 14.44
N HIS A 174 -9.93 2.24 14.14
CA HIS A 174 -11.15 1.52 14.52
C HIS A 174 -10.84 0.11 15.07
N PRO A 175 -9.93 -0.03 16.06
CA PRO A 175 -9.52 -1.34 16.59
C PRO A 175 -10.65 -2.11 17.27
N GLU A 176 -11.74 -1.44 17.65
CA GLU A 176 -12.95 -2.02 18.25
C GLU A 176 -13.81 -2.79 17.26
N VAL A 177 -13.61 -2.60 15.95
CA VAL A 177 -14.42 -3.24 14.92
C VAL A 177 -14.03 -4.70 14.77
N HIS A 178 -15.03 -5.56 14.84
CA HIS A 178 -14.89 -6.98 14.57
C HIS A 178 -15.47 -7.33 13.20
N PHE A 179 -14.76 -8.18 12.45
CA PHE A 179 -15.25 -8.64 11.15
C PHE A 179 -16.48 -9.53 11.30
N THR A 180 -17.54 -9.17 10.60
CA THR A 180 -18.74 -10.01 10.48
C THR A 180 -18.47 -11.18 9.54
N ALA A 181 -19.38 -12.15 9.50
CA ALA A 181 -19.32 -13.22 8.51
C ALA A 181 -19.37 -12.70 7.06
N ALA A 182 -19.96 -11.53 6.82
CA ALA A 182 -19.96 -10.88 5.51
C ALA A 182 -18.55 -10.33 5.18
N HIS A 183 -17.91 -9.62 6.11
CA HIS A 183 -16.54 -9.12 5.93
C HIS A 183 -15.55 -10.27 5.63
N ARG A 184 -15.66 -11.40 6.36
CA ARG A 184 -14.82 -12.58 6.11
C ARG A 184 -15.03 -13.18 4.73
N ARG A 185 -16.26 -13.18 4.21
CA ARG A 185 -16.53 -13.62 2.82
C ARG A 185 -15.89 -12.67 1.80
N GLN A 186 -16.01 -11.36 1.98
CA GLN A 186 -15.36 -10.38 1.09
C GLN A 186 -13.84 -10.54 1.08
N ILE A 187 -13.22 -10.73 2.25
CA ILE A 187 -11.77 -11.00 2.35
C ILE A 187 -11.39 -12.28 1.59
N THR A 188 -12.19 -13.34 1.72
CA THR A 188 -11.98 -14.59 0.97
C THR A 188 -12.09 -14.38 -0.54
N GLU A 189 -13.09 -13.61 -1.00
CA GLU A 189 -13.28 -13.26 -2.41
C GLU A 189 -12.11 -12.43 -2.95
N ILE A 190 -11.60 -11.48 -2.16
CA ILE A 190 -10.38 -10.71 -2.48
C ILE A 190 -9.20 -11.65 -2.71
N PHE A 191 -8.96 -12.60 -1.80
CA PHE A 191 -7.88 -13.57 -1.95
C PHE A 191 -8.01 -14.43 -3.21
N GLN A 192 -9.22 -14.88 -3.54
CA GLN A 192 -9.48 -15.62 -4.77
C GLN A 192 -9.22 -14.77 -6.01
N GLY A 193 -9.66 -13.50 -6.02
CA GLY A 193 -9.37 -12.54 -7.08
C GLY A 193 -7.86 -12.35 -7.26
N MET A 194 -7.13 -12.13 -6.17
CA MET A 194 -5.67 -11.99 -6.17
C MET A 194 -4.98 -13.22 -6.77
N LEU A 195 -5.35 -14.43 -6.32
CA LEU A 195 -4.80 -15.69 -6.83
C LEU A 195 -5.04 -15.86 -8.33
N SER A 196 -6.25 -15.51 -8.81
CA SER A 196 -6.59 -15.60 -10.24
C SER A 196 -5.74 -14.70 -11.13
N LYS A 197 -5.16 -13.63 -10.54
CA LYS A 197 -4.31 -12.65 -11.23
C LYS A 197 -2.83 -12.79 -10.88
N GLY A 198 -2.45 -13.78 -10.07
CA GLY A 198 -1.07 -13.99 -9.64
C GLY A 198 -0.53 -12.88 -8.73
N MET A 199 -1.41 -12.19 -8.00
CA MET A 199 -1.03 -11.13 -7.05
C MET A 199 -0.51 -11.71 -5.73
N ALA A 200 0.34 -10.93 -5.05
CA ALA A 200 0.74 -11.17 -3.68
C ALA A 200 -0.06 -10.31 -2.68
N LEU A 201 -0.15 -10.76 -1.43
CA LEU A 201 -0.61 -9.97 -0.31
C LEU A 201 0.59 -9.33 0.38
N GLU A 202 0.50 -8.03 0.63
CA GLU A 202 1.48 -7.35 1.46
C GLU A 202 1.32 -7.73 2.94
N VAL A 203 2.44 -8.03 3.58
CA VAL A 203 2.61 -8.07 5.03
C VAL A 203 3.31 -6.77 5.44
N ASN A 204 2.49 -5.76 5.73
CA ASN A 204 2.91 -4.39 6.02
C ASN A 204 3.26 -4.24 7.50
N THR A 205 4.54 -4.03 7.78
CA THR A 205 5.02 -4.02 9.16
C THR A 205 4.81 -2.69 9.88
N SER A 206 4.37 -1.63 9.19
CA SER A 206 4.00 -0.37 9.84
C SER A 206 2.86 -0.54 10.84
N GLY A 207 2.01 -1.55 10.61
CA GLY A 207 0.94 -1.96 11.52
C GLY A 207 1.43 -2.16 12.96
N PHE A 208 2.66 -2.67 13.16
CA PHE A 208 3.19 -2.88 14.51
C PHE A 208 3.27 -1.59 15.34
N SER A 209 3.57 -0.46 14.70
CA SER A 209 3.53 0.86 15.36
C SER A 209 2.12 1.42 15.51
N HIS A 210 1.19 1.02 14.64
CA HIS A 210 -0.16 1.58 14.58
C HIS A 210 -1.17 0.83 15.47
N ARG A 211 -1.07 -0.51 15.52
CA ARG A 211 -2.05 -1.42 16.14
C ARG A 211 -1.41 -2.50 17.02
N GLY A 212 -0.08 -2.62 17.03
CA GLY A 212 0.64 -3.65 17.79
C GLY A 212 0.87 -4.98 17.03
N GLU A 213 0.24 -5.12 15.86
CA GLU A 213 0.41 -6.22 14.90
C GLU A 213 0.52 -5.69 13.46
N GLN A 214 1.08 -6.45 12.53
CA GLN A 214 1.20 -6.09 11.11
C GLN A 214 -0.17 -5.94 10.42
N TYR A 215 -0.19 -5.31 9.25
CA TYR A 215 -1.32 -5.43 8.33
C TYR A 215 -1.05 -6.53 7.27
N PRO A 216 -2.00 -7.40 6.95
CA PRO A 216 -3.23 -7.57 7.70
C PRO A 216 -3.01 -8.24 9.06
N ALA A 217 -3.98 -8.07 9.96
CA ALA A 217 -3.96 -8.73 11.27
C ALA A 217 -3.73 -10.25 11.15
N GLN A 218 -3.11 -10.86 12.17
CA GLN A 218 -2.62 -12.25 12.12
C GLN A 218 -3.70 -13.25 11.65
N ALA A 219 -4.95 -13.08 12.10
CA ALA A 219 -6.05 -13.97 11.71
C ALA A 219 -6.36 -13.93 10.20
N ILE A 220 -6.27 -12.75 9.56
CA ILE A 220 -6.44 -12.63 8.10
C ILE A 220 -5.23 -13.23 7.39
N LEU A 221 -4.03 -13.01 7.92
CA LEU A 221 -2.80 -13.57 7.35
C LEU A 221 -2.84 -15.11 7.34
N GLU A 222 -3.35 -15.73 8.41
CA GLU A 222 -3.58 -17.18 8.49
C GLU A 222 -4.56 -17.70 7.44
N GLU A 223 -5.65 -16.97 7.19
CA GLU A 223 -6.60 -17.29 6.11
C GLU A 223 -5.92 -17.20 4.73
N ALA A 224 -5.10 -16.17 4.48
CA ALA A 224 -4.35 -16.02 3.24
C ALA A 224 -3.34 -17.17 3.03
N MET A 225 -2.61 -17.55 4.08
CA MET A 225 -1.67 -18.68 4.05
C MET A 225 -2.38 -20.01 3.80
N ALA A 226 -3.55 -20.23 4.39
CA ALA A 226 -4.34 -21.44 4.17
C ALA A 226 -4.81 -21.58 2.72
N LEU A 227 -5.01 -20.46 2.02
CA LEU A 227 -5.34 -20.41 0.59
C LEU A 227 -4.10 -20.34 -0.32
N ALA A 228 -2.89 -20.40 0.24
CA ALA A 228 -1.62 -20.28 -0.46
C ALA A 228 -1.45 -18.97 -1.25
N VAL A 229 -2.02 -17.86 -0.75
CA VAL A 229 -1.78 -16.52 -1.29
C VAL A 229 -0.29 -16.17 -1.10
N PRO A 230 0.44 -15.77 -2.15
CA PRO A 230 1.83 -15.34 -2.03
C PRO A 230 1.96 -14.12 -1.10
N LEU A 231 3.00 -14.08 -0.27
CA LEU A 231 3.22 -13.00 0.69
C LEU A 231 4.49 -12.21 0.35
N VAL A 232 4.43 -10.89 0.46
CA VAL A 232 5.60 -10.00 0.31
C VAL A 232 5.68 -9.02 1.46
N ALA A 233 6.89 -8.67 1.91
CA ALA A 233 7.08 -7.71 2.98
C ALA A 233 7.04 -6.26 2.44
N GLY A 234 6.55 -5.35 3.28
CA GLY A 234 6.62 -3.91 3.06
C GLY A 234 6.74 -3.18 4.39
N SER A 235 7.71 -2.27 4.52
CA SER A 235 7.88 -1.49 5.76
C SER A 235 6.98 -0.25 5.84
N ASP A 236 6.50 0.21 4.67
CA ASP A 236 5.76 1.45 4.52
C ASP A 236 6.57 2.64 5.05
N ALA A 237 7.89 2.59 4.81
CA ALA A 237 8.83 3.57 5.33
C ALA A 237 8.54 4.94 4.73
N HIS A 238 8.34 5.93 5.60
CA HIS A 238 8.20 7.34 5.24
C HIS A 238 9.43 8.16 5.64
N ARG A 239 10.48 7.48 6.12
CA ARG A 239 11.82 8.04 6.37
C ARG A 239 12.88 6.99 6.05
N PRO A 240 14.11 7.35 5.63
CA PRO A 240 15.18 6.39 5.38
C PRO A 240 15.45 5.45 6.57
N GLY A 241 15.39 5.97 7.79
CA GLY A 241 15.58 5.18 9.01
C GLY A 241 14.53 4.09 9.23
N GLU A 242 13.38 4.15 8.57
CA GLU A 242 12.28 3.19 8.71
C GLU A 242 12.32 2.04 7.70
N VAL A 243 13.25 2.05 6.73
CA VAL A 243 13.42 0.95 5.75
C VAL A 243 13.56 -0.40 6.47
N GLY A 244 12.80 -1.42 6.09
CA GLY A 244 12.83 -2.74 6.74
C GLY A 244 12.45 -2.75 8.23
N ARG A 245 11.79 -1.69 8.74
CA ARG A 245 11.40 -1.61 10.15
C ARG A 245 10.50 -2.80 10.53
N PHE A 246 10.81 -3.44 11.66
CA PHE A 246 10.13 -4.63 12.19
C PHE A 246 10.22 -5.90 11.32
N PHE A 247 11.12 -5.97 10.33
CA PHE A 247 11.28 -7.19 9.53
C PHE A 247 11.80 -8.38 10.36
N GLU A 248 12.45 -8.13 11.50
CA GLU A 248 12.83 -9.18 12.46
C GLU A 248 11.63 -9.89 13.11
N ARG A 249 10.43 -9.32 12.99
CA ARG A 249 9.17 -9.91 13.48
C ARG A 249 8.42 -10.70 12.41
N LEU A 250 8.88 -10.67 11.15
CA LEU A 250 8.37 -11.54 10.10
C LEU A 250 8.96 -12.93 10.36
N GLY A 251 8.14 -13.87 10.84
CA GLY A 251 8.57 -15.21 11.24
C GLY A 251 7.44 -16.22 11.16
#